data_AF-A0A497IBE6-F1
#
_entry.id   AF-A0A497IBE6-F1
#
_cell.length_a   1.000
_cell.length_b   1.000
_cell.length_c   1.000
_cell.angle_alpha   90.00
_cell.angle_beta   90.00
_cell.angle_gamma   90.00
#
_symmetry.space_group_name_H-M   'P 1'
#
loop_
_entity.id
_entity.type
_entity.pdbx_description
1 polymer ?
#
loop_
_entity_poly.entity_id
_entity_poly.type
_entity_poly.pdbx_seq_one_letter_code
_entity_poly.pdbx_strand_id
1 'polypeptide(L)' 'MIFVNVRDLHNRTSEILREAASGKPIFITRYGKP' A
#
# COMPACT_ATOMS: atom_id res chain seq x y z
N MET A 1 5.29 6.93 -5.95
CA MET A 1 4.12 6.08 -6.25
C MET A 1 4.46 4.66 -5.80
N ILE A 2 3.66 4.10 -4.88
CA ILE A 2 3.92 2.79 -4.26
C ILE A 2 2.76 1.86 -4.55
N PHE A 3 3.05 0.63 -4.98
CA PHE A 3 2.06 -0.42 -5.15
C PHE A 3 2.19 -1.42 -4.01
N VAL A 4 1.06 -1.70 -3.37
CA VAL A 4 1.02 -2.60 -2.21
C VAL A 4 -0.02 -3.67 -2.49
N ASN A 5 0.36 -4.94 -2.35
CA ASN A 5 -0.62 -6.01 -2.41
C ASN A 5 -1.48 -5.98 -1.15
N VAL A 6 -2.78 -6.22 -1.29
CA VAL A 6 -3.72 -6.29 -0.15
C VAL A 6 -3.29 -7.32 0.91
N ARG A 7 -2.56 -8.37 0.54
CA ARG A 7 -2.00 -9.36 1.48
C ARG A 7 -0.90 -8.78 2.37
N ASP A 8 -0.13 -7.84 1.84
CA ASP A 8 0.99 -7.21 2.56
C ASP A 8 0.52 -6.07 3.47
N LEU A 9 -0.72 -5.61 3.28
CA LEU A 9 -1.28 -4.48 4.02
C LEU A 9 -1.24 -4.73 5.53
N HIS A 10 -1.67 -5.93 5.97
CA HIS A 10 -1.75 -6.26 7.39
C HIS A 10 -0.39 -6.23 8.08
N ASN A 11 0.65 -6.73 7.41
CA ASN A 11 1.99 -6.83 8.00
C ASN A 11 2.77 -5.52 7.92
N ARG A 12 2.42 -4.63 6.98
CA ARG A 12 3.18 -3.41 6.69
C ARG A 12 2.37 -2.13 6.86
N THR A 13 1.22 -2.19 7.55
CA THR A 13 0.29 -1.04 7.68
C THR A 13 1.01 0.22 8.15
N SER A 14 1.83 0.14 9.18
CA SER A 14 2.54 1.29 9.76
C SER A 14 3.53 1.94 8.79
N GLU A 15 4.23 1.14 7.99
CA GLU A 15 5.17 1.62 6.96
C GLU A 15 4.42 2.31 5.83
N ILE A 16 3.34 1.69 5.35
CA ILE A 16 2.47 2.22 4.31
C ILE A 16 1.88 3.57 4.73
N LEU A 17 1.39 3.68 5.96
CA LEU A 17 0.82 4.94 6.47
C LEU A 17 1.86 6.05 6.58
N ARG A 18 3.11 5.72 6.94
CA ARG A 18 4.22 6.69 6.95
C ARG A 18 4.53 7.22 5.55
N GLU A 19 4.58 6.33 4.57
CA GLU A 19 4.81 6.73 3.18
C GLU A 19 3.64 7.55 2.63
N ALA A 20 2.41 7.21 2.97
CA ALA A 20 1.23 8.00 2.59
C ALA A 20 1.26 9.40 3.21
N ALA A 21 1.67 9.52 4.48
CA ALA A 21 1.83 10.79 5.18
C ALA A 21 2.91 11.70 4.54
N SER A 22 3.88 11.12 3.83
CA SER A 22 4.87 11.87 3.05
C SER A 22 4.33 12.46 1.73
N GLY A 23 3.04 12.28 1.44
CA GLY A 23 2.39 12.75 0.22
C GLY A 23 2.58 11.85 -0.99
N LYS A 24 3.16 10.65 -0.80
CA LYS A 24 3.31 9.68 -1.89
C LYS A 24 1.99 8.94 -2.11
N PRO A 25 1.45 8.90 -3.33
CA PRO A 25 0.26 8.11 -3.63
C PRO A 25 0.55 6.61 -3.51
N ILE A 26 -0.34 5.92 -2.80
CA ILE A 26 -0.29 4.48 -2.57
C ILE A 26 -1.47 3.82 -3.27
N PHE A 27 -1.17 2.83 -4.10
CA PHE A 27 -2.14 2.03 -4.83
C PHE A 27 -2.18 0.62 -4.25
N ILE A 28 -3.33 0.24 -3.72
CA ILE A 28 -3.54 -1.09 -3.17
C ILE A 28 -4.07 -1.98 -4.28
N THR A 29 -3.35 -3.05 -4.58
CA THR A 29 -3.71 -4.01 -5.63
C THR A 29 -4.08 -5.35 -5.02
N ARG A 30 -4.96 -6.09 -5.69
CA ARG A 30 -5.26 -7.49 -5.36
C ARG A 30 -4.96 -8.34 -6.57
N TYR A 31 -4.23 -9.44 -6.38
CA TYR A 31 -3.95 -10.37 -7.47
C TYR A 31 -5.27 -10.81 -8.12
N GLY A 32 -5.40 -10.63 -9.44
CA GLY A 32 -6.55 -11.04 -10.23
C GLY A 32 -7.75 -10.09 -10.25
N LYS A 33 -7.67 -8.88 -9.68
CA LYS A 33 -8.67 -7.82 -9.91
C LYS A 33 -8.00 -6.47 -10.16
N PRO A 34 -8.45 -5.69 -11.16
CA PRO A 34 -8.00 -4.32 -11.37
C PRO A 34 -8.39 -3.43 -10.19
#